data_AF-A0A0B6RUB5-F1
#
_entry.id   AF-A0A0B6RUB5-F1
#
_cell.length_a   1.000
_cell.length_b   1.000
_cell.length_c   1.000
_cell.angle_alpha   90.00
_cell.angle_beta   90.00
_cell.angle_gamma   90.00
#
_symmetry.space_group_name_H-M   'P 1'
#
loop_
_entity.id
_entity.type
_entity.pdbx_description
1 polymer ?
#
loop_
_entity_poly.entity_id
_entity_poly.type
_entity_poly.pdbx_seq_one_letter_code
_entity_poly.pdbx_strand_id
1 'polypeptide(L)'
;MKYNDSDIDFGKISPQRFEELCYDLVQRSGFYALKWRRGGADSGRDIEANLRFANPLVGQIDEHWLFECKRYSGGVPPDDLTAKIAWADALQPDHFVFFISSYPTAGTREWLDRIRPQKSYAIHVLEEKDLKTLILSFPDLIEAYFQDATHRVLASMMENWSKHSILPTIEALNYVLVDLDLSRLQVPELTFLWYAIFQVEDSGSRGRDFLADNMPQIKTLLVEGSAHERTSLEQVKFVEDNGMKANLWLSFRKPSMQRVNIESRCEVGCSVYRCVYSCSHFESGDTLEVFLDREMRLAPIVIYQLDGSTTFETIKTRVSAVDVSASAISTRMRVLIEHGLAS
;
A
#
# COMPACT_ATOMS: atom_id res chain seq x y z
N MET A 1 -4.05 1.47 -2.52
CA MET A 1 -4.69 2.80 -2.73
C MET A 1 -3.91 3.97 -2.14
N LYS A 2 -4.22 5.20 -2.57
CA LYS A 2 -3.83 6.45 -1.92
C LYS A 2 -4.98 6.90 -1.00
N TYR A 3 -4.70 6.96 0.30
CA TYR A 3 -5.66 7.41 1.31
C TYR A 3 -5.38 8.84 1.76
N ASN A 4 -6.44 9.55 2.15
CA ASN A 4 -6.41 10.89 2.70
C ASN A 4 -7.49 11.05 3.79
N ASP A 5 -7.53 12.22 4.44
CA ASP A 5 -8.43 12.50 5.57
C ASP A 5 -9.92 12.25 5.27
N SER A 6 -10.35 12.51 4.02
CA SER A 6 -11.75 12.37 3.61
C SER A 6 -12.23 10.91 3.52
N ASP A 7 -11.29 9.96 3.52
CA ASP A 7 -11.62 8.53 3.58
C ASP A 7 -12.06 8.07 4.95
N ILE A 8 -11.70 8.82 5.97
CA ILE A 8 -11.95 8.45 7.35
C ILE A 8 -13.17 9.24 7.81
N ASP A 9 -14.31 8.55 7.82
CA ASP A 9 -15.58 9.09 8.32
C ASP A 9 -16.08 8.23 9.48
N PHE A 10 -15.80 8.68 10.70
CA PHE A 10 -16.26 8.00 11.92
C PHE A 10 -17.80 7.95 12.03
N GLY A 11 -18.52 8.78 11.27
CA GLY A 11 -19.97 8.73 11.13
C GLY A 11 -20.47 7.45 10.46
N LYS A 12 -19.67 6.82 9.59
CA LYS A 12 -20.03 5.60 8.84
C LYS A 12 -19.84 4.30 9.61
N ILE A 13 -19.13 4.33 10.74
CA ILE A 13 -18.91 3.15 11.59
C ILE A 13 -19.75 3.22 12.87
N SER A 14 -20.13 2.08 13.43
CA SER A 14 -20.87 2.04 14.70
C SER A 14 -19.96 2.39 15.90
N PRO A 15 -20.50 2.74 17.09
CA PRO A 15 -19.70 2.94 18.30
C PRO A 15 -18.82 1.72 18.62
N GLN A 16 -19.39 0.52 18.52
CA GLN A 16 -18.63 -0.72 18.70
C GLN A 16 -17.49 -0.83 17.70
N ARG A 17 -17.75 -0.57 16.40
CA ARG A 17 -16.71 -0.58 15.34
C ARG A 17 -15.61 0.46 15.59
N PHE A 18 -15.95 1.62 16.13
CA PHE A 18 -14.98 2.64 16.52
C PHE A 18 -14.09 2.15 17.67
N GLU A 19 -14.64 1.48 18.68
CA GLU A 19 -13.83 0.83 19.73
C GLU A 19 -12.88 -0.24 19.15
N GLU A 20 -13.32 -1.02 18.16
CA GLU A 20 -12.43 -2.00 17.50
C GLU A 20 -11.29 -1.30 16.76
N LEU A 21 -11.61 -0.26 15.99
CA LEU A 21 -10.61 0.54 15.28
C LEU A 21 -9.57 1.12 16.25
N CYS A 22 -10.02 1.64 17.39
CA CYS A 22 -9.13 2.16 18.43
C CYS A 22 -8.25 1.06 19.04
N TYR A 23 -8.79 -0.14 19.26
CA TYR A 23 -8.01 -1.29 19.72
C TYR A 23 -6.90 -1.65 18.74
N ASP A 24 -7.26 -1.78 17.46
CA ASP A 24 -6.31 -2.10 16.41
C ASP A 24 -5.28 -0.97 16.23
N LEU A 25 -5.68 0.29 16.34
CA LEU A 25 -4.78 1.44 16.31
C LEU A 25 -3.75 1.41 17.45
N VAL A 26 -4.17 1.08 18.67
CA VAL A 26 -3.27 0.94 19.83
C VAL A 26 -2.29 -0.21 19.58
N GLN A 27 -2.77 -1.34 19.07
CA GLN A 27 -1.91 -2.48 18.74
C GLN A 27 -0.87 -2.11 17.68
N ARG A 28 -1.28 -1.43 16.60
CA ARG A 28 -0.38 -0.98 15.52
C ARG A 28 0.61 0.08 15.95
N SER A 29 0.29 0.82 17.00
CA SER A 29 1.17 1.82 17.60
C SER A 29 2.26 1.20 18.50
N GLY A 30 2.36 -0.13 18.58
CA GLY A 30 3.46 -0.82 19.29
C GLY A 30 3.19 -1.09 20.78
N PHE A 31 1.96 -0.85 21.24
CA PHE A 31 1.55 -1.27 22.58
C PHE A 31 1.45 -2.80 22.66
N TYR A 32 1.63 -3.33 23.86
CA TYR A 32 1.58 -4.76 24.11
C TYR A 32 0.74 -5.09 25.36
N ALA A 33 0.48 -6.39 25.57
CA ALA A 33 -0.39 -6.88 26.65
C ALA A 33 -1.80 -6.24 26.65
N LEU A 34 -2.34 -5.94 25.47
CA LEU A 34 -3.64 -5.30 25.30
C LEU A 34 -4.76 -6.16 25.92
N LYS A 35 -5.59 -5.53 26.75
CA LYS A 35 -6.83 -6.09 27.28
C LYS A 35 -7.99 -5.24 26.81
N TRP A 36 -8.89 -5.85 26.05
CA TRP A 36 -10.14 -5.22 25.65
C TRP A 36 -11.25 -5.59 26.63
N ARG A 37 -11.89 -4.59 27.22
CA ARG A 37 -13.03 -4.80 28.13
C ARG A 37 -14.35 -4.65 27.39
N ARG A 38 -14.77 -5.70 26.66
CA ARG A 38 -16.10 -5.78 26.05
C ARG A 38 -17.15 -6.32 27.03
N GLY A 39 -18.21 -5.56 27.25
CA GLY A 39 -19.43 -6.02 27.94
C GLY A 39 -19.33 -6.03 29.47
N GLY A 40 -20.14 -5.20 30.14
CA GLY A 40 -20.25 -5.11 31.60
C GLY A 40 -20.20 -3.65 32.09
N ALA A 41 -20.79 -3.39 33.26
CA ALA A 41 -20.99 -2.06 33.83
C ALA A 41 -19.76 -1.14 33.67
N ASP A 42 -20.00 0.05 33.12
CA ASP A 42 -19.11 1.17 32.82
C ASP A 42 -17.90 1.31 33.77
N SER A 43 -16.89 0.47 33.59
CA SER A 43 -15.67 0.46 34.43
C SER A 43 -14.64 1.49 33.98
N GLY A 44 -15.09 2.49 33.22
CA GLY A 44 -14.37 3.72 32.91
C GLY A 44 -13.21 3.65 31.91
N ARG A 45 -13.02 2.52 31.22
CA ARG A 45 -11.99 2.32 30.18
C ARG A 45 -12.40 1.20 29.23
N ASP A 46 -12.02 1.33 27.96
CA ASP A 46 -12.31 0.32 26.95
C ASP A 46 -11.09 -0.58 26.69
N ILE A 47 -9.89 0.00 26.74
CA ILE A 47 -8.62 -0.68 26.45
C ILE A 47 -7.61 -0.39 27.56
N GLU A 48 -6.86 -1.42 27.94
CA GLU A 48 -5.72 -1.35 28.85
C GLU A 48 -4.52 -1.97 28.12
N ALA A 49 -3.36 -1.31 28.15
CA ALA A 49 -2.16 -1.81 27.48
C ALA A 49 -0.90 -1.28 28.16
N ASN A 50 0.24 -1.83 27.76
CA ASN A 50 1.54 -1.35 28.21
C ASN A 50 2.38 -0.85 27.03
N LEU A 51 3.26 0.11 27.30
CA LEU A 51 4.27 0.57 26.36
C LEU A 51 5.65 0.38 26.98
N ARG A 52 6.54 -0.28 26.24
CA ARG A 52 7.92 -0.51 26.67
C ARG A 52 8.88 0.25 25.78
N PHE A 53 9.78 1.01 26.39
CA PHE A 53 10.86 1.68 25.67
C PHE A 53 12.18 1.57 26.41
N ALA A 54 13.26 1.58 25.62
CA ALA A 54 14.62 1.52 26.13
C ALA A 54 15.10 2.93 26.48
N ASN A 55 15.40 3.15 27.76
CA ASN A 55 16.08 4.34 28.23
C ASN A 55 17.59 4.03 28.39
N PRO A 56 18.50 4.81 27.77
CA PRO A 56 19.94 4.56 27.85
C PRO A 56 20.53 4.62 29.28
N LEU A 57 19.87 5.31 30.21
CA LEU A 57 20.37 5.52 31.56
C LEU A 57 19.80 4.53 32.58
N VAL A 58 18.51 4.20 32.47
CA VAL A 58 17.80 3.37 33.47
C VAL A 58 17.34 2.02 32.95
N GLY A 59 17.61 1.70 31.68
CA GLY A 59 17.24 0.44 31.07
C GLY A 59 15.81 0.46 30.51
N GLN A 60 15.12 -0.67 30.60
CA GLN A 60 13.75 -0.80 30.08
C GLN A 60 12.78 -0.12 31.04
N ILE A 61 11.98 0.81 30.51
CA ILE A 61 10.86 1.42 31.21
C ILE A 61 9.58 0.80 30.65
N ASP A 62 8.66 0.49 31.54
CA ASP A 62 7.35 -0.05 31.23
C ASP A 62 6.30 0.91 31.78
N GLU A 63 5.45 1.42 30.91
CA GLU A 63 4.35 2.32 31.27
C GLU A 63 3.02 1.60 31.09
N HIS A 64 2.12 1.83 32.04
CA HIS A 64 0.75 1.35 32.02
C HIS A 64 -0.19 2.42 31.47
N TRP A 65 -0.93 2.08 30.41
CA TRP A 65 -1.78 2.99 29.66
C TRP A 65 -3.24 2.53 29.67
N LEU A 66 -4.15 3.46 29.90
CA LEU A 66 -5.58 3.27 29.75
C LEU A 66 -6.11 4.10 28.58
N PHE A 67 -7.09 3.55 27.87
CA PHE A 67 -7.75 4.24 26.75
C PHE A 67 -9.27 4.16 26.90
N GLU A 68 -9.93 5.30 26.72
CA GLU A 68 -11.37 5.42 26.59
C GLU A 68 -11.70 5.89 25.17
N CYS A 69 -12.60 5.17 24.51
CA CYS A 69 -13.02 5.38 23.15
C CYS A 69 -14.43 5.97 23.13
N LYS A 70 -14.57 7.16 22.56
CA LYS A 70 -15.82 7.90 22.55
C LYS A 70 -16.19 8.35 21.15
N ARG A 71 -17.15 7.63 20.58
CA ARG A 71 -17.76 8.01 19.31
C ARG A 71 -18.88 9.04 19.54
N TYR A 72 -18.60 10.29 19.17
CA TYR A 72 -19.55 11.40 19.19
C TYR A 72 -19.65 12.06 17.81
N SER A 73 -20.80 12.65 17.52
CA SER A 73 -21.02 13.50 16.33
C SER A 73 -20.94 15.00 16.63
N GLY A 74 -20.76 15.39 17.90
CA GLY A 74 -20.76 16.78 18.34
C GLY A 74 -19.80 17.01 19.51
N GLY A 75 -19.88 18.21 20.09
CA GLY A 75 -19.01 18.61 21.19
C GLY A 75 -19.22 17.77 22.46
N VAL A 76 -18.14 17.23 23.02
CA VAL A 76 -18.18 16.40 24.24
C VAL A 76 -18.12 17.29 25.48
N PRO A 77 -19.10 17.26 26.40
CA PRO A 77 -19.12 18.05 27.64
C PRO A 77 -18.25 17.42 28.75
N PRO A 78 -17.92 18.16 29.83
CA PRO A 78 -17.10 17.64 30.94
C PRO A 78 -17.72 16.43 31.66
N ASP A 79 -19.05 16.40 31.79
CA ASP A 79 -19.77 15.37 32.53
C ASP A 79 -19.55 13.97 31.94
N ASP A 80 -19.41 13.89 30.61
CA ASP A 80 -19.18 12.64 29.88
C ASP A 80 -17.78 12.04 30.16
N LEU A 81 -16.82 12.86 30.59
CA LEU A 81 -15.45 12.44 30.87
C LEU A 81 -15.20 12.23 32.37
N THR A 82 -15.99 12.87 33.24
CA THR A 82 -15.76 12.91 34.69
C THR A 82 -15.75 11.51 35.32
N ALA A 83 -16.72 10.67 34.99
CA ALA A 83 -16.79 9.31 35.51
C ALA A 83 -15.58 8.45 35.08
N LYS A 84 -15.06 8.69 33.87
CA LYS A 84 -13.91 7.96 33.30
C LYS A 84 -12.61 8.31 33.99
N ILE A 85 -12.43 9.59 34.31
CA ILE A 85 -11.30 10.08 35.11
C ILE A 85 -11.36 9.54 36.53
N ALA A 86 -12.54 9.45 37.15
CA ALA A 86 -12.67 8.85 38.49
C ALA A 86 -12.23 7.37 38.52
N TRP A 87 -12.48 6.62 37.44
CA TRP A 87 -11.96 5.26 37.31
C TRP A 87 -10.45 5.21 37.11
N ALA A 88 -9.89 6.12 36.31
CA ALA A 88 -8.44 6.25 36.16
C ALA A 88 -7.76 6.63 37.49
N ASP A 89 -8.39 7.47 38.32
CA ASP A 89 -7.93 7.79 39.67
C ASP A 89 -7.85 6.53 40.56
N ALA A 90 -8.78 5.59 40.42
CA ALA A 90 -8.73 4.34 41.18
C ALA A 90 -7.63 3.38 40.69
N LEU A 91 -7.28 3.45 39.40
CA LEU A 91 -6.35 2.52 38.76
C LEU A 91 -4.91 3.04 38.69
N GLN A 92 -4.71 4.35 38.83
CA GLN A 92 -3.41 5.01 38.84
C GLN A 92 -2.49 4.55 37.68
N PRO A 93 -2.91 4.70 36.40
CA PRO A 93 -2.03 4.40 35.27
C PRO A 93 -0.89 5.43 35.19
N ASP A 94 0.06 5.24 34.29
CA ASP A 94 1.02 6.30 33.96
C ASP A 94 0.37 7.31 32.99
N HIS A 95 -0.47 6.80 32.07
CA HIS A 95 -1.13 7.58 31.04
C HIS A 95 -2.60 7.17 30.88
N PHE A 96 -3.46 8.17 30.69
CA PHE A 96 -4.87 7.98 30.33
C PHE A 96 -5.22 8.77 29.07
N VAL A 97 -5.74 8.09 28.06
CA VAL A 97 -5.99 8.65 26.72
C VAL A 97 -7.48 8.60 26.39
N PHE A 98 -8.02 9.73 25.95
CA PHE A 98 -9.33 9.79 25.32
C PHE A 98 -9.17 9.81 23.80
N PHE A 99 -9.77 8.83 23.13
CA PHE A 99 -10.00 8.85 21.69
C PHE A 99 -11.41 9.37 21.44
N ILE A 100 -11.53 10.55 20.85
CA ILE A 100 -12.80 11.22 20.60
C ILE A 100 -12.99 11.38 19.10
N SER A 101 -14.04 10.79 18.54
CA SER A 101 -14.31 10.89 17.08
C SER A 101 -14.81 12.26 16.62
N SER A 102 -14.91 13.22 17.53
CA SER A 102 -15.31 14.62 17.32
C SER A 102 -14.33 15.55 18.04
N TYR A 103 -14.81 16.42 18.94
CA TYR A 103 -14.02 17.40 19.68
C TYR A 103 -14.61 17.65 21.08
N PRO A 104 -13.77 17.96 22.09
CA PRO A 104 -14.22 18.51 23.37
C PRO A 104 -14.79 19.93 23.19
N THR A 105 -15.85 20.27 23.93
CA THR A 105 -16.31 21.66 24.00
C THR A 105 -15.26 22.58 24.63
N ALA A 106 -15.37 23.90 24.42
CA ALA A 106 -14.48 24.87 25.06
C ALA A 106 -14.47 24.72 26.60
N GLY A 107 -15.64 24.53 27.22
CA GLY A 107 -15.74 24.29 28.66
C GLY A 107 -15.06 22.99 29.10
N THR A 108 -15.11 21.94 28.26
CA THR A 108 -14.39 20.68 28.51
C THR A 108 -12.88 20.86 28.44
N ARG A 109 -12.36 21.67 27.50
CA ARG A 109 -10.92 21.97 27.43
C ARG A 109 -10.45 22.73 28.66
N GLU A 110 -11.15 23.79 29.05
CA GLU A 110 -10.82 24.55 30.26
C GLU A 110 -10.87 23.67 31.51
N TRP A 111 -11.85 22.77 31.59
CA TRP A 111 -11.94 21.81 32.68
C TRP A 111 -10.77 20.81 32.67
N LEU A 112 -10.42 20.23 31.50
CA LEU A 112 -9.27 19.33 31.34
C LEU A 112 -7.96 19.99 31.79
N ASP A 113 -7.74 21.26 31.42
CA ASP A 113 -6.53 22.00 31.77
C ASP A 113 -6.42 22.25 33.29
N ARG A 114 -7.55 22.40 33.99
CA ARG A 114 -7.57 22.54 35.45
C ARG A 114 -7.32 21.21 36.17
N ILE A 115 -7.83 20.10 35.66
CA ILE A 115 -7.73 18.80 36.34
C ILE A 115 -6.42 18.07 36.05
N ARG A 116 -5.84 18.23 34.85
CA ARG A 116 -4.57 17.60 34.45
C ARG A 116 -3.46 17.71 35.51
N PRO A 117 -3.13 18.90 36.05
CA PRO A 117 -2.08 19.03 37.05
C PRO A 117 -2.44 18.44 38.43
N GLN A 118 -3.70 18.07 38.65
CA GLN A 118 -4.17 17.46 39.90
C GLN A 118 -4.05 15.94 39.89
N LYS A 119 -3.73 15.33 38.73
CA LYS A 119 -3.63 13.89 38.57
C LYS A 119 -2.18 13.41 38.70
N SER A 120 -2.03 12.20 39.22
CA SER A 120 -0.75 11.47 39.29
C SER A 120 -0.30 10.90 37.93
N TYR A 121 -1.14 11.02 36.90
CA TYR A 121 -0.96 10.44 35.59
C TYR A 121 -1.23 11.46 34.49
N ALA A 122 -0.66 11.23 33.31
CA ALA A 122 -0.83 12.14 32.18
C ALA A 122 -2.17 11.90 31.46
N ILE A 123 -2.95 12.97 31.24
CA ILE A 123 -4.22 12.90 30.47
C ILE A 123 -4.01 13.43 29.05
N HIS A 124 -4.24 12.56 28.08
CA HIS A 124 -4.16 12.83 26.65
C HIS A 124 -5.55 12.85 26.02
N VAL A 125 -5.76 13.72 25.05
CA VAL A 125 -6.99 13.76 24.26
C VAL A 125 -6.58 13.79 22.80
N LEU A 126 -6.98 12.77 22.06
CA LEU A 126 -6.85 12.73 20.61
C LEU A 126 -8.24 12.93 20.00
N GLU A 127 -8.36 13.97 19.21
CA GLU A 127 -9.60 14.37 18.56
C GLU A 127 -9.67 13.81 17.16
N GLU A 128 -10.78 14.08 16.46
CA GLU A 128 -11.02 13.59 15.11
C GLU A 128 -9.79 13.74 14.21
N LYS A 129 -9.22 14.96 14.15
CA LYS A 129 -8.08 15.26 13.28
C LYS A 129 -6.80 14.50 13.67
N ASP A 130 -6.56 14.34 14.97
CA ASP A 130 -5.39 13.60 15.47
C ASP A 130 -5.52 12.11 15.16
N LEU A 131 -6.71 11.55 15.39
CA LEU A 131 -7.03 10.17 15.08
C LEU A 131 -6.89 9.89 13.59
N LYS A 132 -7.42 10.75 12.71
CA LYS A 132 -7.27 10.59 11.26
C LYS A 132 -5.81 10.61 10.83
N THR A 133 -5.02 11.53 11.38
CA THR A 133 -3.57 11.61 11.10
C THR A 133 -2.85 10.32 11.50
N LEU A 134 -3.18 9.74 12.66
CA LEU A 134 -2.62 8.47 13.10
C LEU A 134 -3.06 7.31 12.22
N ILE A 135 -4.36 7.21 11.92
CA ILE A 135 -4.92 6.14 11.08
C ILE A 135 -4.34 6.17 9.66
N LEU A 136 -4.05 7.35 9.11
CA LEU A 136 -3.40 7.49 7.80
C LEU A 136 -2.00 6.87 7.74
N SER A 137 -1.36 6.65 8.89
CA SER A 137 -0.08 5.92 8.98
C SER A 137 -0.26 4.40 8.87
N PHE A 138 -1.49 3.90 8.91
CA PHE A 138 -1.85 2.48 8.86
C PHE A 138 -2.94 2.22 7.79
N PRO A 139 -2.58 2.18 6.50
CA PRO A 139 -3.52 2.01 5.39
C PRO A 139 -4.47 0.82 5.52
N ASP A 140 -4.00 -0.27 6.12
CA ASP A 140 -4.78 -1.48 6.33
C ASP A 140 -5.92 -1.31 7.35
N LEU A 141 -5.80 -0.36 8.29
CA LEU A 141 -6.94 0.03 9.14
C LEU A 141 -7.99 0.80 8.34
N ILE A 142 -7.58 1.58 7.34
CA ILE A 142 -8.53 2.29 6.46
C ILE A 142 -9.31 1.28 5.64
N GLU A 143 -8.61 0.27 5.09
CA GLU A 143 -9.21 -0.84 4.37
C GLU A 143 -10.22 -1.62 5.22
N ALA A 144 -9.85 -1.95 6.45
CA ALA A 144 -10.70 -2.74 7.34
C ALA A 144 -11.98 -2.00 7.79
N TYR A 145 -11.89 -0.69 8.03
CA TYR A 145 -12.96 0.06 8.71
C TYR A 145 -13.73 1.03 7.83
N PHE A 146 -13.13 1.58 6.77
CA PHE A 146 -13.72 2.69 6.00
C PHE A 146 -13.87 2.41 4.51
N GLN A 147 -13.32 1.31 4.01
CA GLN A 147 -13.41 0.96 2.60
C GLN A 147 -14.87 0.81 2.14
N ASP A 148 -15.19 1.34 0.97
CA ASP A 148 -16.51 1.16 0.36
C ASP A 148 -16.64 -0.22 -0.31
N ALA A 149 -17.85 -0.52 -0.79
CA ALA A 149 -18.14 -1.81 -1.42
C ALA A 149 -17.35 -2.02 -2.72
N THR A 150 -17.18 -0.97 -3.52
CA THR A 150 -16.50 -1.02 -4.82
C THR A 150 -15.02 -1.38 -4.66
N HIS A 151 -14.34 -0.74 -3.72
CA HIS A 151 -12.93 -1.02 -3.42
C HIS A 151 -12.75 -2.43 -2.82
N ARG A 152 -13.69 -2.91 -1.99
CA ARG A 152 -13.68 -4.31 -1.50
C ARG A 152 -13.83 -5.32 -2.64
N VAL A 153 -14.69 -5.04 -3.61
CA VAL A 153 -14.86 -5.91 -4.79
C VAL A 153 -13.57 -5.93 -5.61
N LEU A 154 -12.95 -4.78 -5.87
CA LEU A 154 -11.65 -4.71 -6.56
C LEU A 154 -10.58 -5.53 -5.82
N ALA A 155 -10.44 -5.34 -4.50
CA ALA A 155 -9.48 -6.08 -3.70
C ALA A 155 -9.71 -7.61 -3.78
N SER A 156 -10.97 -8.05 -3.72
CA SER A 156 -11.32 -9.46 -3.86
C SER A 156 -11.00 -10.00 -5.27
N MET A 157 -11.21 -9.21 -6.32
CA MET A 157 -10.82 -9.59 -7.68
C MET A 157 -9.31 -9.77 -7.81
N MET A 158 -8.53 -8.83 -7.27
CA MET A 158 -7.07 -8.90 -7.27
C MET A 158 -6.57 -10.11 -6.48
N GLU A 159 -7.17 -10.40 -5.33
CA GLU A 159 -6.85 -11.56 -4.51
C GLU A 159 -7.17 -12.87 -5.23
N ASN A 160 -8.34 -12.99 -5.85
CA ASN A 160 -8.74 -14.17 -6.62
C ASN A 160 -7.83 -14.39 -7.83
N TRP A 161 -7.46 -13.33 -8.52
CA TRP A 161 -6.50 -13.42 -9.61
C TRP A 161 -5.11 -13.85 -9.12
N SER A 162 -4.61 -13.24 -8.05
CA SER A 162 -3.31 -13.57 -7.47
C SER A 162 -3.23 -15.02 -6.98
N LYS A 163 -4.27 -15.51 -6.29
CA LYS A 163 -4.29 -16.86 -5.69
C LYS A 163 -4.69 -17.96 -6.66
N HIS A 164 -5.59 -17.66 -7.60
CA HIS A 164 -6.27 -18.68 -8.39
C HIS A 164 -6.19 -18.43 -9.90
N SER A 165 -5.56 -17.34 -10.34
CA SER A 165 -5.51 -16.91 -11.74
C SER A 165 -6.90 -16.74 -12.37
N ILE A 166 -7.90 -16.42 -11.55
CA ILE A 166 -9.27 -16.16 -11.99
C ILE A 166 -9.40 -14.68 -12.34
N LEU A 167 -9.75 -14.38 -13.59
CA LEU A 167 -10.04 -13.02 -14.02
C LEU A 167 -11.48 -12.62 -13.70
N PRO A 168 -11.74 -11.33 -13.41
CA PRO A 168 -13.09 -10.83 -13.20
C PRO A 168 -13.91 -10.86 -14.51
N THR A 169 -15.23 -11.00 -14.39
CA THR A 169 -16.12 -10.89 -15.55
C THR A 169 -16.30 -9.42 -15.98
N ILE A 170 -16.82 -9.22 -17.19
CA ILE A 170 -17.12 -7.88 -17.74
C ILE A 170 -18.09 -7.12 -16.83
N GLU A 171 -19.11 -7.80 -16.31
CA GLU A 171 -20.11 -7.20 -15.42
C GLU A 171 -19.48 -6.74 -14.10
N ALA A 172 -18.56 -7.54 -13.58
CA ALA A 172 -17.87 -7.23 -12.34
C ALA A 172 -16.88 -6.06 -12.53
N LEU A 173 -16.15 -6.02 -13.65
CA LEU A 173 -15.32 -4.88 -14.02
C LEU A 173 -16.15 -3.61 -14.25
N ASN A 174 -17.28 -3.70 -14.95
CA ASN A 174 -18.20 -2.56 -15.11
C ASN A 174 -18.69 -2.04 -13.77
N TYR A 175 -19.12 -2.92 -12.87
CA TYR A 175 -19.56 -2.54 -11.53
C TYR A 175 -18.47 -1.74 -10.79
N VAL A 176 -17.21 -2.18 -10.88
CA VAL A 176 -16.10 -1.48 -10.25
C VAL A 176 -15.81 -0.15 -10.92
N LEU A 177 -15.65 -0.11 -12.25
CA LEU A 177 -15.21 1.09 -12.97
C LEU A 177 -16.24 2.23 -12.98
N VAL A 178 -17.53 1.94 -12.79
CA VAL A 178 -18.57 2.98 -12.77
C VAL A 178 -18.42 3.92 -11.58
N ASP A 179 -18.12 3.38 -10.39
CA ASP A 179 -18.10 4.15 -9.13
C ASP A 179 -16.69 4.35 -8.56
N LEU A 180 -15.68 3.68 -9.14
CA LEU A 180 -14.31 3.75 -8.64
C LEU A 180 -13.57 4.99 -9.15
N ASP A 181 -13.08 5.80 -8.21
CA ASP A 181 -12.17 6.89 -8.54
C ASP A 181 -10.77 6.34 -8.87
N LEU A 182 -10.50 6.15 -10.15
CA LEU A 182 -9.24 5.62 -10.67
C LEU A 182 -8.02 6.43 -10.25
N SER A 183 -8.17 7.75 -10.01
CA SER A 183 -7.04 8.62 -9.64
C SER A 183 -6.42 8.26 -8.28
N ARG A 184 -7.16 7.50 -7.48
CA ARG A 184 -6.81 7.08 -6.13
C ARG A 184 -6.14 5.71 -6.08
N LEU A 185 -6.12 5.02 -7.20
CA LEU A 185 -5.46 3.74 -7.33
C LEU A 185 -3.95 3.91 -7.42
N GLN A 186 -3.25 2.95 -6.85
CA GLN A 186 -1.81 2.74 -6.96
C GLN A 186 -1.51 1.98 -8.25
N VAL A 187 -0.25 2.01 -8.67
CA VAL A 187 0.23 1.33 -9.88
C VAL A 187 -0.19 -0.15 -9.95
N PRO A 188 -0.13 -0.97 -8.87
CA PRO A 188 -0.56 -2.36 -8.94
C PRO A 188 -2.06 -2.54 -9.26
N GLU A 189 -2.91 -1.70 -8.67
CA GLU A 189 -4.37 -1.73 -8.86
C GLU A 189 -4.74 -1.31 -10.29
N LEU A 190 -4.13 -0.23 -10.78
CA LEU A 190 -4.29 0.23 -12.16
C LEU A 190 -3.77 -0.80 -13.17
N THR A 191 -2.64 -1.45 -12.87
CA THR A 191 -2.04 -2.50 -13.72
C THR A 191 -2.95 -3.72 -13.80
N PHE A 192 -3.51 -4.13 -12.66
CA PHE A 192 -4.47 -5.22 -12.60
C PHE A 192 -5.72 -4.89 -13.43
N LEU A 193 -6.32 -3.72 -13.22
CA LEU A 193 -7.51 -3.30 -13.96
C LEU A 193 -7.24 -3.26 -15.46
N TRP A 194 -6.12 -2.66 -15.88
CA TRP A 194 -5.72 -2.66 -17.28
C TRP A 194 -5.64 -4.08 -17.84
N TYR A 195 -4.89 -4.97 -17.18
CA TYR A 195 -4.74 -6.35 -17.63
C TYR A 195 -6.10 -7.05 -17.73
N ALA A 196 -6.95 -6.91 -16.71
CA ALA A 196 -8.27 -7.53 -16.69
C ALA A 196 -9.19 -7.04 -17.82
N ILE A 197 -9.21 -5.72 -18.08
CA ILE A 197 -10.01 -5.13 -19.18
C ILE A 197 -9.45 -5.58 -20.54
N PHE A 198 -8.13 -5.65 -20.70
CA PHE A 198 -7.51 -6.14 -21.94
C PHE A 198 -7.88 -7.59 -22.23
N GLN A 199 -7.88 -8.46 -21.23
CA GLN A 199 -8.29 -9.86 -21.41
C GLN A 199 -9.78 -10.01 -21.76
N VAL A 200 -10.60 -9.01 -21.43
CA VAL A 200 -12.01 -8.96 -21.80
C VAL A 200 -12.20 -8.64 -23.30
N GLU A 201 -11.22 -8.07 -24.01
CA GLU A 201 -11.29 -7.78 -25.46
C GLU A 201 -11.68 -9.02 -26.28
N ASP A 202 -11.15 -10.17 -25.87
CA ASP A 202 -11.31 -11.45 -26.55
C ASP A 202 -12.75 -12.02 -26.42
N SER A 203 -13.63 -11.30 -25.71
CA SER A 203 -15.03 -11.68 -25.47
C SER A 203 -16.02 -11.17 -26.54
N GLY A 204 -15.54 -10.48 -27.57
CA GLY A 204 -16.37 -9.97 -28.69
C GLY A 204 -16.73 -8.48 -28.60
N SER A 205 -17.80 -8.04 -29.28
CA SER A 205 -18.08 -6.62 -29.51
C SER A 205 -18.29 -5.79 -28.23
N ARG A 206 -18.94 -6.37 -27.21
CA ARG A 206 -19.13 -5.69 -25.91
C ARG A 206 -17.81 -5.41 -25.17
N GLY A 207 -16.81 -6.29 -25.31
CA GLY A 207 -15.49 -6.08 -24.72
C GLY A 207 -14.74 -4.92 -25.37
N ARG A 208 -14.87 -4.77 -26.69
CA ARG A 208 -14.24 -3.68 -27.45
C ARG A 208 -14.79 -2.29 -27.09
N ASP A 209 -16.11 -2.17 -26.95
CA ASP A 209 -16.73 -0.89 -26.56
C ASP A 209 -16.29 -0.52 -25.13
N PHE A 210 -16.33 -1.49 -24.20
CA PHE A 210 -15.89 -1.32 -22.82
C PHE A 210 -14.41 -0.90 -22.69
N LEU A 211 -13.54 -1.48 -23.51
CA LEU A 211 -12.14 -1.07 -23.62
C LEU A 211 -12.00 0.37 -24.07
N ALA A 212 -12.66 0.73 -25.17
CA ALA A 212 -12.55 2.07 -25.75
C ALA A 212 -12.91 3.17 -24.73
N ASP A 213 -13.90 2.90 -23.88
CA ASP A 213 -14.39 3.84 -22.88
C ASP A 213 -13.45 3.98 -21.67
N ASN A 214 -12.84 2.89 -21.20
CA ASN A 214 -12.13 2.88 -19.91
C ASN A 214 -10.59 2.92 -20.04
N MET A 215 -10.04 2.39 -21.14
CA MET A 215 -8.60 2.25 -21.32
C MET A 215 -7.79 3.55 -21.35
N PRO A 216 -8.26 4.63 -22.03
CA PRO A 216 -7.48 5.85 -22.11
C PRO A 216 -7.18 6.47 -20.73
N GLN A 217 -8.15 6.42 -19.81
CA GLN A 217 -8.01 6.99 -18.48
C GLN A 217 -7.05 6.17 -17.62
N ILE A 218 -7.19 4.84 -17.57
CA ILE A 218 -6.28 3.95 -16.82
C ILE A 218 -4.85 4.08 -17.34
N LYS A 219 -4.67 4.11 -18.67
CA LYS A 219 -3.36 4.29 -19.30
C LYS A 219 -2.72 5.63 -18.89
N THR A 220 -3.48 6.71 -18.91
CA THR A 220 -2.98 8.04 -18.52
C THR A 220 -2.51 8.05 -17.07
N LEU A 221 -3.32 7.49 -16.15
CA LEU A 221 -2.98 7.41 -14.73
C LEU A 221 -1.78 6.51 -14.44
N LEU A 222 -1.59 5.42 -15.20
CA LEU A 222 -0.40 4.58 -15.11
C LEU A 222 0.87 5.33 -15.52
N VAL A 223 0.79 6.12 -16.59
CA VAL A 223 1.91 6.98 -17.04
C VAL A 223 2.25 8.03 -15.99
N GLU A 224 1.25 8.71 -15.43
CA GLU A 224 1.45 9.72 -14.39
C GLU A 224 1.97 9.12 -13.09
N GLY A 225 1.40 7.98 -12.66
CA GLY A 225 1.81 7.28 -11.44
C GLY A 225 3.25 6.75 -11.49
N SER A 226 3.70 6.28 -12.67
CA SER A 226 5.07 5.81 -12.88
C SER A 226 6.09 6.94 -13.01
N ALA A 227 5.69 8.13 -13.47
CA ALA A 227 6.58 9.27 -13.63
C ALA A 227 7.18 9.78 -12.30
N HIS A 228 6.50 9.54 -11.17
CA HIS A 228 7.04 9.86 -9.84
C HIS A 228 8.17 8.92 -9.38
N GLU A 229 8.27 7.72 -9.96
CA GLU A 229 9.41 6.82 -9.81
C GLU A 229 10.47 7.09 -10.91
N ARG A 230 10.92 8.34 -11.07
CA ARG A 230 12.09 8.75 -11.90
C ARG A 230 12.25 8.10 -13.30
N THR A 231 11.16 7.68 -13.94
CA THR A 231 11.19 7.08 -15.28
C THR A 231 9.87 7.41 -15.97
N SER A 232 9.90 8.25 -17.02
CA SER A 232 8.69 8.65 -17.75
C SER A 232 8.32 7.58 -18.76
N LEU A 233 7.18 6.92 -18.53
CA LEU A 233 6.58 5.91 -19.40
C LEU A 233 5.95 6.57 -20.64
N GLU A 234 6.57 6.46 -21.82
CA GLU A 234 6.09 7.07 -23.07
C GLU A 234 5.02 6.22 -23.78
N GLN A 235 5.19 4.90 -23.79
CA GLN A 235 4.32 4.03 -24.57
C GLN A 235 4.21 2.64 -23.95
N VAL A 236 2.99 2.13 -23.96
CA VAL A 236 2.69 0.72 -23.81
C VAL A 236 2.02 0.22 -25.07
N LYS A 237 2.55 -0.86 -25.61
CA LYS A 237 2.07 -1.58 -26.80
C LYS A 237 1.93 -3.05 -26.39
N PHE A 238 1.02 -3.77 -27.04
CA PHE A 238 0.91 -5.22 -26.88
C PHE A 238 1.01 -5.83 -28.28
N VAL A 239 1.74 -6.94 -28.39
CA VAL A 239 1.86 -7.72 -29.62
C VAL A 239 1.40 -9.14 -29.30
N GLU A 240 0.35 -9.57 -29.96
CA GLU A 240 -0.04 -10.98 -29.99
C GLU A 240 0.96 -11.77 -30.83
N ASP A 241 1.52 -12.82 -30.25
CA ASP A 241 2.21 -13.85 -31.02
C ASP A 241 1.60 -15.21 -30.67
N ASN A 242 0.80 -15.71 -31.62
CA ASN A 242 0.42 -17.11 -31.85
C ASN A 242 0.48 -18.07 -30.63
N GLY A 243 -0.26 -17.76 -29.56
CA GLY A 243 -0.69 -18.75 -28.58
C GLY A 243 -0.06 -18.72 -27.19
N MET A 244 0.92 -17.85 -26.88
CA MET A 244 1.31 -17.58 -25.48
C MET A 244 2.02 -16.23 -25.35
N LYS A 245 1.48 -15.37 -24.46
CA LYS A 245 2.10 -14.22 -23.75
C LYS A 245 1.32 -12.92 -23.96
N ALA A 246 0.86 -12.32 -22.85
CA ALA A 246 0.58 -10.89 -22.81
C ALA A 246 1.91 -10.18 -22.52
N ASN A 247 2.42 -9.40 -23.46
CA ASN A 247 3.67 -8.66 -23.30
C ASN A 247 3.36 -7.22 -22.90
N LEU A 248 3.73 -6.81 -21.67
CA LEU A 248 3.63 -5.41 -21.25
C LEU A 248 4.87 -4.65 -21.76
N TRP A 249 4.69 -3.69 -22.67
CA TRP A 249 5.80 -2.85 -23.15
C TRP A 249 5.87 -1.61 -22.28
N LEU A 250 6.99 -1.31 -21.64
CA LEU A 250 7.15 -0.09 -20.86
C LEU A 250 8.27 0.76 -21.48
N SER A 251 7.94 1.63 -22.44
CA SER A 251 8.96 2.50 -23.05
C SER A 251 9.28 3.67 -22.12
N PHE A 252 10.55 3.89 -21.80
CA PHE A 252 11.01 5.01 -20.99
C PHE A 252 11.93 5.92 -21.79
N ARG A 253 11.75 7.25 -21.74
CA ARG A 253 12.68 8.21 -22.34
C ARG A 253 13.25 9.15 -21.29
N LYS A 254 14.58 9.23 -21.15
CA LYS A 254 15.25 10.17 -20.23
C LYS A 254 16.48 10.79 -20.93
N PRO A 255 16.89 12.04 -20.62
CA PRO A 255 18.07 12.63 -21.22
C PRO A 255 19.32 12.02 -20.58
N SER A 256 20.12 11.32 -21.38
CA SER A 256 21.51 10.90 -21.14
C SER A 256 21.84 10.43 -19.71
N MET A 257 21.76 9.12 -19.46
CA MET A 257 22.41 8.49 -18.31
C MET A 257 23.55 7.58 -18.75
N GLN A 258 24.69 7.67 -18.05
CA GLN A 258 25.80 6.74 -18.22
C GLN A 258 25.49 5.33 -17.69
N ARG A 259 24.50 5.16 -16.79
CA ARG A 259 24.17 3.85 -16.18
C ARG A 259 22.76 3.78 -15.58
N VAL A 260 22.03 2.69 -15.85
CA VAL A 260 20.75 2.28 -15.25
C VAL A 260 20.97 0.93 -14.58
N ASN A 261 20.54 0.81 -13.33
CA ASN A 261 20.50 -0.47 -12.63
C ASN A 261 19.04 -0.88 -12.43
N ILE A 262 18.68 -2.07 -12.88
CA ILE A 262 17.35 -2.65 -12.70
C ILE A 262 17.55 -3.86 -11.82
N GLU A 263 16.85 -3.89 -10.70
CA GLU A 263 16.88 -5.02 -9.79
C GLU A 263 15.58 -5.81 -9.94
N SER A 264 15.74 -7.12 -10.15
CA SER A 264 14.68 -8.09 -10.25
C SER A 264 14.87 -9.12 -9.15
N ARG A 265 13.78 -9.45 -8.47
CA ARG A 265 13.72 -10.56 -7.52
C ARG A 265 12.72 -11.58 -8.05
N CYS A 266 13.16 -12.82 -8.16
CA CYS A 266 12.37 -13.93 -8.67
C CYS A 266 12.53 -15.11 -7.69
N GLU A 267 11.44 -15.78 -7.33
CA GLU A 267 11.49 -16.94 -6.42
C GLU A 267 11.07 -18.19 -7.20
N VAL A 268 11.98 -19.15 -7.41
CA VAL A 268 11.66 -20.40 -8.13
C VAL A 268 11.83 -21.56 -7.16
N GLY A 269 10.71 -22.20 -6.79
CA GLY A 269 10.71 -23.21 -5.73
C GLY A 269 11.03 -22.57 -4.37
N CYS A 270 12.05 -23.08 -3.67
CA CYS A 270 12.53 -22.54 -2.38
C CYS A 270 13.74 -21.60 -2.52
N SER A 271 14.09 -21.20 -3.75
CA SER A 271 15.28 -20.40 -4.03
C SER A 271 14.89 -18.98 -4.45
N VAL A 272 15.57 -17.99 -3.88
CA VAL A 272 15.42 -16.58 -4.24
C VAL A 272 16.57 -16.18 -5.17
N TYR A 273 16.21 -15.76 -6.37
CA TYR A 273 17.12 -15.27 -7.38
C TYR A 273 17.06 -13.74 -7.39
N ARG A 274 18.20 -13.12 -7.09
CA ARG A 274 18.40 -11.68 -7.25
C ARG A 274 19.13 -11.44 -8.56
N CYS A 275 18.46 -10.78 -9.49
CA CYS A 275 19.02 -10.39 -10.77
C CYS A 275 19.24 -8.88 -10.76
N VAL A 276 20.50 -8.44 -10.76
CA VAL A 276 20.83 -7.02 -10.95
C VAL A 276 21.31 -6.84 -12.37
N TYR A 277 20.51 -6.12 -13.16
CA TYR A 277 20.84 -5.73 -14.52
C TYR A 277 21.47 -4.35 -14.48
N SER A 278 22.69 -4.23 -14.98
CA SER A 278 23.38 -2.94 -15.07
C SER A 278 23.59 -2.60 -16.53
N CYS A 279 22.82 -1.66 -17.03
CA CYS A 279 22.88 -1.16 -18.39
C CYS A 279 23.61 0.18 -18.38
N SER A 280 24.52 0.42 -19.33
CA SER A 280 25.28 1.67 -19.40
C SER A 280 25.23 2.26 -20.80
N HIS A 281 25.23 3.59 -20.90
CA HIS A 281 25.16 4.39 -22.13
C HIS A 281 23.79 4.31 -22.83
N PHE A 282 22.77 4.96 -22.24
CA PHE A 282 21.51 5.21 -22.95
C PHE A 282 21.60 6.55 -23.68
N GLU A 283 21.45 6.51 -25.00
CA GLU A 283 21.27 7.71 -25.82
C GLU A 283 19.82 8.21 -25.71
N SER A 284 19.63 9.50 -26.02
CA SER A 284 18.28 10.09 -26.05
C SER A 284 17.44 9.41 -27.14
N GLY A 285 16.50 8.56 -26.73
CA GLY A 285 15.60 7.83 -27.63
C GLY A 285 15.73 6.32 -27.55
N ASP A 286 16.71 5.80 -26.81
CA ASP A 286 16.80 4.36 -26.52
C ASP A 286 15.58 3.90 -25.72
N THR A 287 15.06 2.73 -26.07
CA THR A 287 13.89 2.13 -25.41
C THR A 287 14.31 0.88 -24.64
N LEU A 288 13.89 0.81 -23.39
CA LEU A 288 14.07 -0.32 -22.50
C LEU A 288 12.76 -1.12 -22.45
N GLU A 289 12.80 -2.41 -22.75
CA GLU A 289 11.64 -3.29 -22.61
C GLU A 289 11.84 -4.28 -21.47
N VAL A 290 10.81 -4.45 -20.64
CA VAL A 290 10.82 -5.30 -19.45
C VAL A 290 9.65 -6.27 -19.55
N PHE A 291 9.94 -7.56 -19.48
CA PHE A 291 8.92 -8.60 -19.54
C PHE A 291 8.53 -9.02 -18.12
N LEU A 292 7.23 -9.16 -17.86
CA LEU A 292 6.73 -9.84 -16.67
C LEU A 292 6.30 -11.24 -17.08
N ASP A 293 6.73 -12.26 -16.34
CA ASP A 293 6.22 -13.61 -16.54
C ASP A 293 4.82 -13.79 -15.91
N ARG A 294 4.28 -15.01 -16.01
CA ARG A 294 2.94 -15.37 -15.51
C ARG A 294 2.75 -15.16 -14.00
N GLU A 295 3.84 -14.97 -13.27
CA GLU A 295 3.87 -14.83 -11.81
C GLU A 295 4.28 -13.39 -11.41
N MET A 296 4.21 -12.43 -12.35
CA MET A 296 4.66 -11.05 -12.18
C MET A 296 6.15 -10.92 -11.83
N ARG A 297 6.97 -11.92 -12.17
CA ARG A 297 8.41 -11.87 -11.96
C ARG A 297 9.07 -11.20 -13.17
N LEU A 298 10.00 -10.29 -12.88
CA LEU A 298 10.77 -9.56 -13.90
C LEU A 298 11.68 -10.52 -14.68
N ALA A 299 11.33 -10.78 -15.94
CA ALA A 299 12.04 -11.60 -16.92
C ALA A 299 12.68 -10.70 -18.02
N PRO A 300 13.58 -11.25 -18.87
CA PRO A 300 14.78 -10.58 -19.37
C PRO A 300 14.52 -9.27 -20.14
N ILE A 301 15.38 -8.29 -19.90
CA ILE A 301 15.34 -6.95 -20.50
C ILE A 301 15.79 -7.00 -21.98
N VAL A 302 15.08 -6.28 -22.85
CA VAL A 302 15.53 -5.98 -24.22
C VAL A 302 15.84 -4.48 -24.34
N ILE A 303 16.93 -4.12 -25.01
CA ILE A 303 17.31 -2.73 -25.29
C ILE A 303 17.29 -2.54 -26.81
N TYR A 304 16.58 -1.51 -27.29
CA TYR A 304 16.59 -1.11 -28.70
C TYR A 304 17.54 0.07 -28.91
N GLN A 305 18.36 0.01 -29.98
CA GLN A 305 19.14 1.14 -30.49
C GLN A 305 18.49 1.70 -31.77
N LEU A 306 18.58 3.03 -31.96
CA LEU A 306 17.89 3.81 -33.00
C LEU A 306 18.25 3.47 -34.46
N ASP A 307 19.29 2.67 -34.72
CA ASP A 307 19.72 2.30 -36.07
C ASP A 307 18.92 1.14 -36.68
N GLY A 308 17.94 0.60 -35.95
CA GLY A 308 17.13 -0.53 -36.39
C GLY A 308 17.89 -1.87 -36.39
N SER A 309 19.12 -1.90 -35.89
CA SER A 309 19.82 -3.15 -35.64
C SER A 309 19.25 -3.81 -34.38
N THR A 310 18.71 -5.01 -34.54
CA THR A 310 18.29 -5.82 -33.40
C THR A 310 19.49 -6.64 -32.94
N THR A 311 19.91 -6.47 -31.68
CA THR A 311 20.67 -7.52 -31.00
C THR A 311 19.67 -8.34 -30.18
N PHE A 312 19.06 -9.32 -30.84
CA PHE A 312 18.24 -10.32 -30.15
C PHE A 312 19.17 -11.33 -29.47
N GLU A 313 19.65 -11.00 -28.27
CA GLU A 313 20.35 -11.99 -27.44
C GLU A 313 19.47 -12.33 -26.24
N THR A 314 18.81 -13.47 -26.29
CA THR A 314 18.23 -14.08 -25.09
C THR A 314 19.38 -14.29 -24.09
N ILE A 315 19.22 -13.89 -22.82
CA ILE A 315 20.24 -14.14 -21.77
C ILE A 315 20.65 -15.63 -21.73
N LYS A 316 19.72 -16.53 -22.08
CA LYS A 316 19.94 -17.97 -22.22
C LYS A 316 21.05 -18.33 -23.22
N THR A 317 21.21 -17.55 -24.29
CA THR A 317 22.17 -17.77 -25.39
C THR A 317 23.58 -17.28 -25.04
N ARG A 318 23.73 -16.24 -24.21
CA ARG A 318 25.06 -15.81 -23.70
C ARG A 318 25.57 -16.71 -22.58
N VAL A 319 24.72 -17.17 -21.66
CA VAL A 319 25.14 -18.03 -20.55
C VAL A 319 25.61 -19.42 -21.04
N SER A 320 25.12 -19.87 -22.20
CA SER A 320 25.57 -21.11 -22.85
C SER A 320 26.74 -20.91 -23.83
N ALA A 321 27.13 -19.67 -24.14
CA ALA A 321 28.24 -19.33 -25.05
C ALA A 321 29.50 -18.82 -24.34
N VAL A 322 29.52 -18.73 -23.01
CA VAL A 322 30.75 -18.48 -22.25
C VAL A 322 31.52 -19.80 -22.14
N ASP A 323 32.19 -20.15 -23.22
CA ASP A 323 33.39 -20.99 -23.18
C ASP A 323 34.57 -20.21 -23.79
N VAL A 324 35.75 -20.47 -23.25
CA VAL A 324 36.93 -19.60 -23.22
C VAL A 324 37.49 -19.28 -24.62
N SER A 325 37.31 -18.04 -25.13
CA SER A 325 38.35 -17.35 -25.93
C SER A 325 37.97 -15.90 -26.25
N ALA A 326 39.01 -15.08 -26.37
CA ALA A 326 38.96 -13.63 -26.24
C ALA A 326 38.66 -12.85 -27.55
N SER A 327 38.31 -11.58 -27.31
CA SER A 327 38.46 -10.38 -28.14
C SER A 327 37.52 -10.15 -29.33
N ALA A 328 36.50 -9.32 -29.10
CA ALA A 328 36.21 -8.13 -29.90
C ALA A 328 35.30 -7.18 -29.09
N ILE A 329 35.48 -5.88 -29.30
CA ILE A 329 34.75 -4.79 -28.63
C ILE A 329 33.29 -4.83 -29.08
N SER A 330 32.38 -5.16 -28.16
CA SER A 330 30.93 -5.00 -28.34
C SER A 330 30.25 -4.97 -26.96
N THR A 331 29.40 -3.97 -26.75
CA THR A 331 28.44 -3.72 -25.66
C THR A 331 28.56 -4.59 -24.40
N ARG A 332 29.19 -4.06 -23.35
CA ARG A 332 29.39 -4.76 -22.05
C ARG A 332 28.14 -4.65 -21.16
N MET A 333 27.15 -5.49 -21.40
CA MET A 333 26.16 -5.87 -20.38
C MET A 333 26.86 -6.75 -19.34
N ARG A 334 26.80 -6.38 -18.05
CA ARG A 334 27.21 -7.25 -16.94
C ARG A 334 25.96 -7.77 -16.26
N VAL A 335 25.75 -9.07 -16.32
CA VAL A 335 24.71 -9.77 -15.55
C VAL A 335 25.39 -10.38 -14.32
N LEU A 336 24.97 -9.95 -13.14
CA LEU A 336 25.37 -10.60 -11.90
C LEU A 336 24.16 -11.40 -11.40
N ILE A 337 24.31 -12.72 -11.33
CA ILE A 337 23.30 -13.62 -10.77
C ILE A 337 23.82 -14.06 -9.41
N GLU A 338 23.21 -13.57 -8.35
CA GLU A 338 23.51 -14.00 -6.98
C GLU A 338 22.50 -15.07 -6.57
N HIS A 339 22.99 -16.28 -6.30
CA HIS A 339 22.17 -17.37 -5.80
C HIS A 339 22.17 -17.34 -4.27
N GLY A 340 21.05 -16.95 -3.67
CA GLY A 340 20.80 -17.07 -2.24
C GLY A 340 19.87 -18.25 -1.97
N LEU A 341 20.28 -19.16 -1.08
CA LEU A 341 19.30 -20.08 -0.47
C LEU A 341 18.42 -19.24 0.47
N ALA A 342 17.10 -19.44 0.40
CA ALA A 342 16.18 -18.82 1.36
C ALA A 342 16.58 -19.27 2.77
N SER A 343 16.97 -18.31 3.61
CA SER A 343 17.21 -18.51 5.04
C SER A 343 15.91 -18.54 5.82
#